data_AF-A0AAV1J9Z2-F1
#
_entry.id   AF-A0AAV1J9Z2-F1
#
_cell.length_a   1.000
_cell.length_b   1.000
_cell.length_c   1.000
_cell.angle_alpha   90.00
_cell.angle_beta   90.00
_cell.angle_gamma   90.00
#
_symmetry.space_group_name_H-M   'P 1'
#
loop_
_entity.id
_entity.type
_entity.pdbx_description
1 polymer ?
#
loop_
_entity_poly.entity_id
_entity_poly.type
_entity_poly.pdbx_seq_one_letter_code
_entity_poly.pdbx_strand_id
1 'polypeptide(L)'
;MITTLAAFLSGHNYLFVFREKLLSIEAKLSKTAPSLHICLYVFIFIVGSEKAIWIYFLVSDFLIYHKHAQFAFFWMYIRWGCLFNAFIRCAVFEWHWHTMKKLRIVFEERLYKTTSMARIERKDIEDTLLIYADLLDALNSIGFIMKSLVLSRMLVDDFYYMAIFIFPCIIMELVKSEVDKIRIMLTDIYTESSDEGVVRKAEDSLKFLDLCPYEFVVWHLIPVNIKLPLNVLAVLTSYMIITLQLAYLSG
;
A
#
# COMPACT_ATOMS: atom_id res chain seq x y z
N MET A 1 4.14 -8.47 -7.91
CA MET A 1 5.20 -7.54 -8.38
C MET A 1 4.93 -7.03 -9.79
N ILE A 2 4.68 -7.90 -10.77
CA ILE A 2 4.33 -7.49 -12.16
C ILE A 2 3.04 -6.66 -12.22
N THR A 3 2.03 -7.00 -11.42
CA THR A 3 0.77 -6.25 -11.32
C THR A 3 0.93 -4.87 -10.68
N THR A 4 1.81 -4.73 -9.68
CA THR A 4 2.11 -3.46 -9.02
C THR A 4 2.93 -2.54 -9.93
N LEU A 5 3.90 -3.11 -10.65
CA LEU A 5 4.68 -2.40 -11.66
C LEU A 5 3.82 -2.00 -12.87
N ALA A 6 2.90 -2.87 -13.31
CA ALA A 6 1.92 -2.57 -14.35
C ALA A 6 0.92 -1.50 -13.88
N ALA A 7 0.49 -1.52 -12.62
CA ALA A 7 -0.33 -0.45 -12.05
C ALA A 7 0.43 0.89 -12.02
N PHE A 8 1.71 0.88 -11.66
CA PHE A 8 2.57 2.06 -11.66
C PHE A 8 2.83 2.60 -13.09
N LEU A 9 3.15 1.72 -14.03
CA LEU A 9 3.33 2.05 -15.46
C LEU A 9 2.02 2.50 -16.11
N SER A 10 0.90 1.89 -15.75
CA SER A 10 -0.43 2.35 -16.19
C SER A 10 -0.74 3.73 -15.61
N GLY A 11 -0.36 4.00 -14.36
CA GLY A 11 -0.45 5.30 -13.71
C GLY A 11 0.29 6.39 -14.49
N HIS A 12 1.40 6.06 -15.16
CA HIS A 12 2.12 6.99 -16.03
C HIS A 12 1.30 7.44 -17.25
N ASN A 13 0.61 6.51 -17.91
CA ASN A 13 -0.29 6.83 -19.03
C ASN A 13 -1.51 7.63 -18.56
N TYR A 14 -2.07 7.29 -17.39
CA TYR A 14 -3.20 8.04 -16.84
C TYR A 14 -2.82 9.44 -16.37
N LEU A 15 -1.65 9.62 -15.75
CA LEU A 15 -1.13 10.94 -15.38
C LEU A 15 -0.86 11.80 -16.61
N PHE A 16 -0.41 11.19 -17.71
CA PHE A 16 -0.22 11.89 -18.98
C PHE A 16 -1.55 12.34 -19.59
N VAL A 17 -2.54 11.44 -19.71
CA VAL A 17 -3.89 11.78 -20.21
C VAL A 17 -4.55 12.84 -19.33
N PHE A 18 -4.38 12.71 -18.01
CA PHE A 18 -4.86 13.70 -17.06
C PHE A 18 -4.17 15.05 -17.26
N ARG A 19 -2.84 15.08 -17.41
CA ARG A 19 -2.08 16.29 -17.73
C ARG A 19 -2.55 16.96 -19.03
N GLU A 20 -2.82 16.20 -20.08
CA GLU A 20 -3.32 16.77 -21.34
C GLU A 20 -4.72 17.38 -21.18
N LYS A 21 -5.65 16.67 -20.52
CA LYS A 21 -6.98 17.21 -20.17
C LYS A 21 -6.86 18.48 -19.32
N LEU A 22 -5.99 18.47 -18.32
CA LEU A 22 -5.68 19.62 -17.48
C LEU A 22 -5.21 20.84 -18.26
N LEU A 23 -4.21 20.65 -19.13
CA LEU A 23 -3.66 21.72 -19.95
C LEU A 23 -4.73 22.30 -20.89
N SER A 24 -5.60 21.45 -21.44
CA SER A 24 -6.74 21.90 -22.26
C SER A 24 -7.72 22.77 -21.47
N ILE A 25 -8.01 22.41 -20.21
CA ILE A 25 -8.94 23.15 -19.34
C ILE A 25 -8.29 24.48 -18.93
N GLU A 26 -7.01 24.47 -18.55
CA GLU A 26 -6.29 25.70 -18.22
C GLU A 26 -6.18 26.66 -19.42
N ALA A 27 -5.96 26.14 -20.63
CA ALA A 27 -5.95 26.93 -21.86
C ALA A 27 -7.31 27.59 -22.14
N LYS A 28 -8.42 26.93 -21.77
CA LYS A 28 -9.78 27.50 -21.87
C LYS A 28 -10.05 28.56 -20.78
N LEU A 29 -9.52 28.37 -19.58
CA LEU A 29 -9.76 29.22 -18.41
C LEU A 29 -8.92 30.50 -18.34
N SER A 30 -7.82 30.60 -19.09
CA SER A 30 -6.80 31.62 -18.84
C SER A 30 -6.04 32.08 -20.09
N LYS A 31 -6.07 33.39 -20.38
CA LYS A 31 -5.01 34.09 -21.16
C LYS A 31 -3.77 34.41 -20.30
N THR A 32 -3.83 34.18 -18.99
CA THR A 32 -2.76 34.43 -18.02
C THR A 32 -1.94 33.16 -17.77
N ALA A 33 -0.64 33.34 -17.53
CA ALA A 33 0.31 32.22 -17.45
C ALA A 33 -0.12 31.15 -16.43
N PRO A 34 0.06 29.86 -16.74
CA PRO A 34 -0.27 28.77 -15.83
C PRO A 34 0.51 28.93 -14.52
N SER A 35 -0.11 28.57 -13.38
CA SER A 35 0.56 28.55 -12.08
C SER A 35 1.52 27.35 -12.03
N LEU A 36 2.64 27.48 -12.73
CA LEU A 36 3.67 26.46 -12.96
C LEU A 36 4.27 25.90 -11.66
N HIS A 37 4.13 26.64 -10.56
CA HIS A 37 4.74 26.33 -9.27
C HIS A 37 4.29 24.99 -8.68
N ILE A 38 3.02 24.60 -8.82
CA ILE A 38 2.52 23.34 -8.22
C ILE A 38 3.08 22.12 -8.96
N CYS A 39 3.09 22.14 -10.30
CA CYS A 39 3.73 21.10 -11.10
C CYS A 39 5.24 21.01 -10.82
N LEU A 40 5.91 22.15 -10.60
CA LEU A 40 7.32 22.19 -10.26
C LEU A 40 7.59 21.57 -8.87
N TYR A 41 6.77 21.89 -7.87
CA TYR A 41 6.88 21.29 -6.52
C TYR A 41 6.64 19.78 -6.55
N VAL A 42 5.62 19.34 -7.28
CA VAL A 42 5.36 17.91 -7.50
C VAL A 42 6.54 17.25 -8.19
N PHE A 43 7.07 17.86 -9.26
CA PHE A 43 8.22 17.31 -9.98
C PHE A 43 9.49 17.24 -9.12
N ILE A 44 9.81 18.30 -8.36
CA ILE A 44 10.96 18.34 -7.44
C ILE A 44 10.80 17.29 -6.34
N PHE A 45 9.60 17.12 -5.78
CA PHE A 45 9.35 16.10 -4.77
C PHE A 45 9.54 14.69 -5.32
N ILE A 46 9.03 14.41 -6.52
CA ILE A 46 9.16 13.11 -7.17
C ILE A 46 10.63 12.80 -7.48
N VAL A 47 11.34 13.71 -8.17
CA VAL A 47 12.75 13.52 -8.51
C VAL A 47 13.61 13.45 -7.24
N GLY A 48 13.34 14.30 -6.25
CA GLY A 48 14.07 14.31 -4.98
C GLY A 48 13.86 13.01 -4.18
N SER A 49 12.64 12.50 -4.14
CA SER A 49 12.32 11.23 -3.49
C SER A 49 13.00 10.03 -4.14
N GLU A 50 13.02 9.98 -5.47
CA GLU A 50 13.68 8.93 -6.22
C GLU A 50 15.19 8.91 -5.91
N LYS A 51 15.85 10.08 -5.91
CA LYS A 51 17.27 10.19 -5.57
C LYS A 51 17.55 9.84 -4.11
N ALA A 52 16.68 10.21 -3.18
CA ALA A 52 16.82 9.83 -1.76
C ALA A 52 16.77 8.31 -1.55
N ILE A 53 15.89 7.60 -2.27
CA ILE A 53 15.80 6.13 -2.24
C ILE A 53 17.10 5.49 -2.75
N TRP A 54 17.64 5.99 -3.87
CA TRP A 54 18.90 5.50 -4.43
C TRP A 54 20.09 5.74 -3.50
N ILE A 55 20.17 6.91 -2.86
CA ILE A 55 21.22 7.23 -1.88
C ILE A 55 21.13 6.30 -0.68
N TYR A 56 19.92 6.09 -0.13
CA TYR A 56 19.73 5.15 0.97
C TYR A 56 20.14 3.73 0.59
N PHE A 57 19.80 3.27 -0.61
CA PHE A 57 20.22 1.96 -1.12
C PHE A 57 21.75 1.85 -1.16
N LEU A 58 22.41 2.84 -1.75
CA LEU A 58 23.87 2.89 -1.86
C LEU A 58 24.56 2.85 -0.49
N VAL A 59 23.98 3.52 0.52
CA VAL A 59 24.46 3.53 1.90
C VAL A 59 24.16 2.21 2.62
N SER A 60 22.98 1.63 2.42
CA SER A 60 22.56 0.36 3.04
C SER A 60 23.37 -0.83 2.54
N ASP A 61 23.63 -0.92 1.23
CA ASP A 61 24.44 -1.98 0.63
C ASP A 61 25.89 -1.92 1.12
N PHE A 62 26.37 -0.72 1.46
CA PHE A 62 27.71 -0.51 2.01
C PHE A 62 27.83 -0.87 3.50
N LEU A 63 26.73 -0.82 4.26
CA LEU A 63 26.75 -0.90 5.73
C LEU A 63 26.18 -2.22 6.31
N ILE A 64 25.34 -2.99 5.61
CA ILE A 64 24.61 -4.13 6.19
C ILE A 64 24.84 -5.43 5.41
N TYR A 65 25.10 -6.51 6.14
CA TYR A 65 25.26 -7.88 5.61
C TYR A 65 24.08 -8.28 4.70
N HIS A 66 24.42 -8.75 3.49
CA HIS A 66 23.64 -8.80 2.25
C HIS A 66 22.19 -9.36 2.33
N LYS A 67 21.84 -10.17 3.33
CA LYS A 67 20.53 -10.85 3.41
C LYS A 67 19.43 -10.04 4.10
N HIS A 68 19.75 -9.19 5.07
CA HIS A 68 18.74 -8.34 5.72
C HIS A 68 18.44 -7.05 4.93
N ALA A 69 19.39 -6.58 4.13
CA ALA A 69 19.26 -5.37 3.31
C ALA A 69 18.15 -5.49 2.25
N GLN A 70 18.00 -6.64 1.61
CA GLN A 70 16.98 -6.86 0.58
C GLN A 70 15.56 -6.73 1.14
N PHE A 71 15.32 -7.25 2.35
CA PHE A 71 14.01 -7.16 2.99
C PHE A 71 13.70 -5.73 3.45
N ALA A 72 14.69 -5.03 4.02
CA ALA A 72 14.56 -3.62 4.39
C ALA A 72 14.27 -2.73 3.17
N PHE A 73 14.93 -2.98 2.04
CA PHE A 73 14.71 -2.26 0.79
C PHE A 73 13.28 -2.44 0.26
N PHE A 74 12.79 -3.69 0.27
CA PHE A 74 11.42 -3.98 -0.13
C PHE A 74 10.41 -3.20 0.73
N TRP A 75 10.59 -3.18 2.05
CA TRP A 75 9.73 -2.42 2.96
C TRP A 75 9.81 -0.91 2.75
N MET A 76 11.01 -0.39 2.51
CA MET A 76 11.21 1.03 2.23
C MET A 76 10.50 1.43 0.92
N TYR A 77 10.59 0.61 -0.12
CA TYR A 77 9.92 0.84 -1.39
C TYR A 77 8.40 0.86 -1.24
N ILE A 78 7.83 -0.07 -0.46
CA ILE A 78 6.39 -0.09 -0.13
C ILE A 78 5.99 1.20 0.60
N ARG A 79 6.73 1.60 1.64
CA ARG A 79 6.44 2.83 2.40
C ARG A 79 6.51 4.09 1.54
N TRP A 80 7.51 4.18 0.67
CA TRP A 80 7.63 5.29 -0.28
C TRP A 80 6.48 5.31 -1.29
N GLY A 81 6.08 4.16 -1.82
CA GLY A 81 4.89 4.05 -2.66
C GLY A 81 3.64 4.57 -1.95
N CYS A 82 3.51 4.32 -0.64
CA CYS A 82 2.39 4.81 0.17
C CYS A 82 2.44 6.34 0.38
N LEU A 83 3.62 6.90 0.68
CA LEU A 83 3.82 8.35 0.81
C LEU A 83 3.56 9.07 -0.51
N PHE A 84 4.06 8.53 -1.62
CA PHE A 84 3.83 9.04 -2.97
C PHE A 84 2.35 9.05 -3.32
N ASN A 85 1.63 7.96 -3.00
CA ASN A 85 0.18 7.90 -3.18
C ASN A 85 -0.53 9.01 -2.38
N ALA A 86 -0.21 9.19 -1.09
CA ALA A 86 -0.78 10.26 -0.27
C ALA A 86 -0.49 11.66 -0.85
N PHE A 87 0.73 11.89 -1.32
CA PHE A 87 1.13 13.13 -1.94
C PHE A 87 0.35 13.45 -3.22
N ILE A 88 0.19 12.48 -4.13
CA ILE A 88 -0.64 12.64 -5.34
C ILE A 88 -2.06 13.09 -4.98
N ARG A 89 -2.65 12.53 -3.91
CA ARG A 89 -3.99 12.93 -3.48
C ARG A 89 -4.04 14.39 -3.09
N CYS A 90 -3.11 14.84 -2.25
CA CYS A 90 -3.03 16.23 -1.82
C CYS A 90 -2.86 17.17 -3.03
N ALA A 91 -1.96 16.83 -3.95
CA ALA A 91 -1.73 17.61 -5.17
C ALA A 91 -2.98 17.73 -6.05
N VAL A 92 -3.72 16.64 -6.24
CA VAL A 92 -4.99 16.62 -7.00
C VAL A 92 -6.04 17.51 -6.34
N PHE A 93 -6.20 17.42 -5.01
CA PHE A 93 -7.17 18.24 -4.27
C PHE A 93 -6.82 19.73 -4.31
N GLU A 94 -5.55 20.07 -4.11
CA GLU A 94 -5.07 21.45 -4.18
C GLU A 94 -5.24 22.05 -5.58
N TRP A 95 -4.93 21.25 -6.62
CA TRP A 95 -5.16 21.66 -8.00
C TRP A 95 -6.65 21.91 -8.28
N HIS A 96 -7.53 21.00 -7.85
CA HIS A 96 -8.96 21.15 -8.03
C HIS A 96 -9.47 22.43 -7.35
N TRP A 97 -9.05 22.66 -6.10
CA TRP A 97 -9.36 23.87 -5.35
C TRP A 97 -8.94 25.15 -6.09
N HIS A 98 -7.72 25.17 -6.64
CA HIS A 98 -7.22 26.31 -7.41
C HIS A 98 -8.02 26.54 -8.70
N THR A 99 -8.41 25.47 -9.39
CA THR A 99 -9.19 25.57 -10.63
C THR A 99 -10.61 26.06 -10.37
N MET A 100 -11.24 25.61 -9.27
CA MET A 100 -12.55 26.12 -8.83
C MET A 100 -12.47 27.61 -8.46
N LYS A 101 -11.38 28.07 -7.83
CA LYS A 101 -11.14 29.50 -7.58
C LYS A 101 -11.04 30.31 -8.88
N LYS A 102 -10.26 29.84 -9.87
CA LYS A 102 -10.16 30.50 -11.18
C LYS A 102 -11.52 30.58 -11.87
N LEU A 103 -12.25 29.46 -11.90
CA LEU A 103 -13.58 29.39 -12.50
C LEU A 103 -14.54 30.39 -11.84
N ARG A 104 -14.52 30.49 -10.50
CA ARG A 104 -15.31 31.47 -9.75
C ARG A 104 -14.96 32.91 -10.15
N ILE A 105 -13.67 33.24 -10.25
CA ILE A 105 -13.24 34.59 -10.66
C ILE A 105 -13.72 34.91 -12.08
N VAL A 106 -13.59 33.97 -13.03
CA VAL A 106 -14.10 34.15 -14.41
C VAL A 106 -15.61 34.35 -14.42
N PHE A 107 -16.33 33.61 -13.59
CA PHE A 107 -17.78 33.73 -13.44
C PHE A 107 -18.17 35.10 -12.86
N GLU A 108 -17.49 35.55 -11.81
CA GLU A 108 -17.67 36.86 -11.19
C GLU A 108 -17.36 37.99 -12.19
N GLU A 109 -16.25 37.91 -12.94
CA GLU A 109 -15.89 38.93 -13.93
C GLU A 109 -16.90 39.03 -15.07
N ARG A 110 -17.40 37.91 -15.59
CA ARG A 110 -18.39 37.91 -16.68
C ARG A 110 -19.77 38.40 -16.22
N LEU A 111 -20.17 38.07 -15.00
CA LEU A 111 -21.47 38.48 -14.46
C LEU A 111 -21.50 39.92 -13.95
N TYR A 112 -20.46 40.37 -13.25
CA TYR A 112 -20.48 41.69 -12.57
C TYR A 112 -20.01 42.86 -13.44
N LYS A 113 -19.17 42.64 -14.48
CA LYS A 113 -18.77 43.75 -15.39
C LYS A 113 -19.89 44.20 -16.33
N THR A 114 -20.95 43.41 -16.48
CA THR A 114 -22.08 43.74 -17.36
C THR A 114 -23.12 44.50 -16.54
N THR A 115 -22.91 45.80 -16.33
CA THR A 115 -23.75 46.69 -15.49
C THR A 115 -25.21 46.82 -15.96
N SER A 116 -25.56 46.26 -17.11
CA SER A 116 -26.95 46.14 -17.57
C SER A 116 -27.35 44.67 -17.58
N MET A 117 -28.16 44.25 -16.60
CA MET A 117 -28.77 42.91 -16.53
C MET A 117 -29.55 42.53 -17.81
N ALA A 118 -29.82 43.48 -18.71
CA ALA A 118 -30.61 43.28 -19.92
C ALA A 118 -29.87 42.56 -21.06
N ARG A 119 -28.57 42.25 -20.93
CA ARG A 119 -27.78 41.64 -22.02
C ARG A 119 -26.74 40.61 -21.55
N ILE A 120 -27.06 39.80 -20.54
CA ILE A 120 -26.31 38.55 -20.37
C ILE A 120 -26.64 37.67 -21.57
N GLU A 121 -25.71 37.54 -22.51
CA GLU A 121 -25.89 36.65 -23.64
C GLU A 121 -25.96 35.22 -23.11
N ARG A 122 -27.06 34.51 -23.41
CA ARG A 122 -27.28 33.10 -23.05
C ARG A 122 -26.05 32.23 -23.32
N LYS A 123 -25.31 32.58 -24.36
CA LYS A 123 -24.07 31.93 -24.81
C LYS A 123 -22.94 31.96 -23.77
N ASP A 124 -22.75 33.06 -23.03
CA ASP A 124 -21.69 33.15 -22.02
C ASP A 124 -21.93 32.22 -20.82
N ILE A 125 -23.19 32.05 -20.45
CA ILE A 125 -23.62 31.10 -19.41
C ILE A 125 -23.40 29.67 -19.90
N GLU A 126 -23.81 29.36 -21.13
CA GLU A 126 -23.64 28.05 -21.75
C GLU A 126 -22.16 27.67 -21.86
N ASP A 127 -21.30 28.57 -22.32
CA ASP A 127 -19.84 28.34 -22.41
C ASP A 127 -19.22 28.09 -21.03
N THR A 128 -19.66 28.80 -19.99
CA THR A 128 -19.13 28.61 -18.63
C THR A 128 -19.61 27.30 -18.01
N LEU A 129 -20.86 26.91 -18.27
CA LEU A 129 -21.40 25.62 -17.85
C LEU A 129 -20.71 24.44 -18.56
N LEU A 130 -20.33 24.60 -19.83
CA LEU A 130 -19.54 23.61 -20.55
C LEU A 130 -18.14 23.43 -19.92
N ILE A 131 -17.47 24.52 -19.53
CA ILE A 131 -16.18 24.43 -18.82
C ILE A 131 -16.33 23.72 -17.48
N TYR A 132 -17.41 24.00 -16.74
CA TYR A 132 -17.71 23.31 -15.49
C TYR A 132 -17.99 21.83 -15.70
N ALA A 133 -18.76 21.46 -16.73
CA ALA A 133 -19.04 20.08 -17.08
C ALA A 133 -17.76 19.31 -17.47
N ASP A 134 -16.89 19.91 -18.29
CA ASP A 134 -15.57 19.36 -18.62
C ASP A 134 -14.70 19.14 -17.38
N LEU A 135 -14.74 20.09 -16.42
CA LEU A 135 -14.03 19.98 -15.15
C LEU A 135 -14.57 18.83 -14.28
N LEU A 136 -15.90 18.70 -14.23
CA LEU A 136 -16.57 17.66 -13.46
C LEU A 136 -16.29 16.28 -14.05
N ASP A 137 -16.27 16.15 -15.37
CA ASP A 137 -15.95 14.90 -16.06
C ASP A 137 -14.47 14.52 -15.85
N ALA A 138 -13.56 15.50 -15.89
CA ALA A 138 -12.17 15.32 -15.49
C ALA A 138 -12.06 14.86 -14.02
N LEU A 139 -12.81 15.47 -13.10
CA LEU A 139 -12.83 15.08 -11.70
C LEU A 139 -13.34 13.65 -11.50
N ASN A 140 -14.43 13.26 -12.18
CA ASN A 140 -14.98 11.91 -12.09
C ASN A 140 -13.99 10.86 -12.60
N SER A 141 -13.28 11.17 -13.70
CA SER A 141 -12.20 10.33 -14.21
C SER A 141 -11.07 10.16 -13.19
N ILE A 142 -10.69 11.22 -12.45
CA ILE A 142 -9.68 11.14 -11.38
C ILE A 142 -10.23 10.39 -10.16
N GLY A 143 -11.50 10.58 -9.82
CA GLY A 143 -12.16 9.96 -8.69
C GLY A 143 -12.08 8.44 -8.75
N PHE A 144 -12.22 7.86 -9.95
CA PHE A 144 -12.00 6.43 -10.17
C PHE A 144 -10.56 6.00 -9.85
N ILE A 145 -9.56 6.76 -10.33
CA ILE A 145 -8.14 6.50 -10.07
C ILE A 145 -7.84 6.61 -8.57
N MET A 146 -8.37 7.64 -7.90
CA MET A 146 -8.20 7.86 -6.47
C MET A 146 -8.80 6.72 -5.65
N LYS A 147 -10.00 6.24 -6.00
CA LYS A 147 -10.62 5.07 -5.37
C LYS A 147 -9.76 3.82 -5.55
N SER A 148 -9.23 3.59 -6.76
CA SER A 148 -8.33 2.48 -7.04
C SER A 148 -7.03 2.57 -6.22
N LEU A 149 -6.44 3.76 -6.11
CA LEU A 149 -5.25 4.02 -5.29
C LEU A 149 -5.51 3.87 -3.78
N VAL A 150 -6.73 4.14 -3.31
CA VAL A 150 -7.14 3.89 -1.92
C VAL A 150 -7.25 2.40 -1.67
N LEU A 151 -7.94 1.68 -2.54
CA LEU A 151 -8.14 0.23 -2.42
C LEU A 151 -6.82 -0.52 -2.46
N SER A 152 -5.92 -0.16 -3.38
CA SER A 152 -4.61 -0.82 -3.48
C SER A 152 -3.76 -0.61 -2.22
N ARG A 153 -3.85 0.56 -1.58
CA ARG A 153 -3.16 0.83 -0.31
C ARG A 153 -3.73 -0.03 0.82
N MET A 154 -5.06 -0.07 0.96
CA MET A 154 -5.71 -0.88 1.99
C MET A 154 -5.28 -2.35 1.89
N LEU A 155 -5.31 -2.91 0.67
CA LEU A 155 -4.90 -4.29 0.42
C LEU A 155 -3.43 -4.55 0.76
N VAL A 156 -2.52 -3.61 0.48
CA VAL A 156 -1.09 -3.77 0.77
C VAL A 156 -0.83 -3.70 2.28
N ASP A 157 -1.45 -2.76 2.97
CA ASP A 157 -1.32 -2.61 4.43
C ASP A 157 -1.88 -3.86 5.14
N ASP A 158 -3.06 -4.34 4.74
CA ASP A 158 -3.69 -5.54 5.31
C ASP A 158 -2.84 -6.80 5.06
N PHE A 159 -2.31 -6.95 3.83
CA PHE A 159 -1.42 -8.07 3.50
C PHE A 159 -0.13 -8.03 4.30
N TYR A 160 0.43 -6.84 4.58
CA TYR A 160 1.61 -6.70 5.41
C TYR A 160 1.37 -7.19 6.84
N TYR A 161 0.30 -6.75 7.49
CA TYR A 161 -0.02 -7.19 8.84
C TYR A 161 -0.29 -8.69 8.90
N MET A 162 -0.99 -9.24 7.91
CA MET A 162 -1.17 -10.69 7.79
C MET A 162 0.17 -11.42 7.61
N ALA A 163 1.08 -10.89 6.78
CA ALA A 163 2.40 -11.48 6.58
C ALA A 163 3.24 -11.47 7.86
N ILE A 164 3.31 -10.34 8.58
CA ILE A 164 4.02 -10.26 9.87
C ILE A 164 3.47 -11.29 10.86
N PHE A 165 2.16 -11.50 10.85
CA PHE A 165 1.50 -12.41 11.78
C PHE A 165 1.72 -13.90 11.40
N ILE A 166 1.63 -14.25 10.12
CA ILE A 166 1.74 -15.63 9.64
C ILE A 166 3.20 -16.09 9.55
N PHE A 167 4.12 -15.20 9.16
CA PHE A 167 5.52 -15.53 8.94
C PHE A 167 6.23 -16.22 10.12
N PRO A 168 6.12 -15.73 11.38
CA PRO A 168 6.73 -16.43 12.52
C PRO A 168 6.12 -17.81 12.75
N CYS A 169 4.82 -18.01 12.44
CA CYS A 169 4.16 -19.31 12.53
C CYS A 169 4.73 -20.30 11.50
N ILE A 170 4.96 -19.85 10.27
CA ILE A 170 5.58 -20.67 9.22
C ILE A 170 7.02 -21.05 9.60
N ILE A 171 7.83 -20.09 10.05
CA ILE A 171 9.21 -20.36 10.46
C ILE A 171 9.23 -21.37 11.60
N MET A 172 8.36 -21.22 12.60
CA MET A 172 8.31 -22.15 13.73
C MET A 172 7.96 -23.58 13.27
N GLU A 173 7.01 -23.72 12.35
CA GLU A 173 6.63 -25.03 11.81
C GLU A 173 7.79 -25.66 11.01
N LEU A 174 8.53 -24.86 10.23
CA LEU A 174 9.71 -25.33 9.51
C LEU A 174 10.82 -25.78 10.47
N VAL A 175 11.11 -24.98 11.50
CA VAL A 175 12.10 -25.34 12.52
C VAL A 175 11.69 -26.61 13.26
N LYS A 176 10.41 -26.72 13.64
CA LYS A 176 9.87 -27.93 14.26
C LYS A 176 10.04 -29.15 13.36
N SER A 177 9.76 -29.02 12.06
CA SER A 177 9.98 -30.11 11.10
C SER A 177 11.44 -30.56 11.02
N GLU A 178 12.42 -29.65 11.13
CA GLU A 178 13.84 -30.02 11.18
C GLU A 178 14.20 -30.73 12.49
N VAL A 179 13.65 -30.29 13.62
CA VAL A 179 13.84 -30.97 14.91
C VAL A 179 13.25 -32.39 14.88
N ASP A 180 12.09 -32.57 14.25
CA ASP A 180 11.46 -33.89 14.08
C ASP A 180 12.33 -34.82 13.21
N LYS A 181 12.97 -34.31 12.16
CA LYS A 181 13.94 -35.08 11.36
C LYS A 181 15.15 -35.51 12.19
N ILE A 182 15.69 -34.62 13.03
CA ILE A 182 16.79 -34.95 13.95
C ILE A 182 16.38 -36.06 14.92
N ARG A 183 15.16 -35.98 15.46
CA ARG A 183 14.59 -37.01 16.33
C ARG A 183 14.48 -38.37 15.64
N ILE A 184 14.02 -38.40 14.38
CA ILE A 184 13.97 -39.64 13.58
C ILE A 184 15.38 -40.21 13.40
N MET A 185 16.35 -39.39 12.96
CA MET A 185 17.74 -39.84 12.79
C MET A 185 18.37 -40.38 14.09
N LEU A 186 18.12 -39.74 15.23
CA LEU A 186 18.59 -40.23 16.53
C LEU A 186 17.93 -41.55 16.93
N THR A 187 16.65 -41.71 16.60
CA THR A 187 15.90 -42.96 16.86
C THR A 187 16.47 -44.10 16.01
N ASP A 188 16.74 -43.86 14.73
CA ASP A 188 17.33 -44.84 13.82
C ASP A 188 18.72 -45.28 14.35
N ILE A 189 19.58 -44.32 14.72
CA ILE A 189 20.91 -44.60 15.32
C ILE A 189 20.78 -45.43 16.60
N TYR A 190 19.84 -45.09 17.47
CA TYR A 190 19.58 -45.79 18.73
C TYR A 190 19.13 -47.25 18.48
N THR A 191 18.34 -47.51 17.44
CA THR A 191 17.85 -48.86 17.12
C THR A 191 18.84 -49.73 16.35
N GLU A 192 19.66 -49.15 15.48
CA GLU A 192 20.54 -49.91 14.57
C GLU A 192 21.97 -50.06 15.07
N SER A 193 22.43 -49.23 16.01
CA SER A 193 23.83 -49.28 16.48
C SER A 193 24.07 -50.39 17.51
N SER A 194 25.10 -51.19 17.29
CA SER A 194 25.58 -52.19 18.26
C SER A 194 26.56 -51.62 19.30
N ASP A 195 27.02 -50.37 19.14
CA ASP A 195 27.96 -49.71 20.06
C ASP A 195 27.20 -49.06 21.23
N GLU A 196 27.35 -49.63 22.43
CA GLU A 196 26.72 -49.13 23.66
C GLU A 196 27.01 -47.65 23.94
N GLY A 197 28.21 -47.16 23.58
CA GLY A 197 28.59 -45.77 23.80
C GLY A 197 27.81 -44.79 22.91
N VAL A 198 27.52 -45.18 21.67
CA VAL A 198 26.71 -44.40 20.71
C VAL A 198 25.25 -44.44 21.10
N VAL A 199 24.73 -45.64 21.44
CA VAL A 199 23.35 -45.84 21.89
C VAL A 199 23.04 -44.96 23.11
N ARG A 200 23.92 -44.94 24.12
CA ARG A 200 23.73 -44.13 25.32
C ARG A 200 23.70 -42.63 25.03
N LYS A 201 24.57 -42.14 24.15
CA LYS A 201 24.57 -40.73 23.73
C LYS A 201 23.32 -40.37 22.92
N ALA A 202 22.83 -41.28 22.07
CA ALA A 202 21.59 -41.08 21.33
C ALA A 202 20.39 -41.03 22.28
N GLU A 203 20.34 -41.91 23.29
CA GLU A 203 19.32 -41.92 24.33
C GLU A 203 19.30 -40.61 25.15
N ASP A 204 20.48 -40.15 25.60
CA ASP A 204 20.61 -38.88 26.33
C ASP A 204 20.16 -37.69 25.47
N SER A 205 20.44 -37.72 24.16
CA SER A 205 20.03 -36.68 23.22
C SER A 205 18.52 -36.67 22.98
N LEU A 206 17.90 -37.86 22.86
CA LEU A 206 16.44 -37.99 22.74
C LEU A 206 15.74 -37.49 24.01
N LYS A 207 16.22 -37.86 25.19
CA LYS A 207 15.71 -37.34 26.47
C LYS A 207 15.83 -35.83 26.56
N PHE A 208 16.94 -35.25 26.09
CA PHE A 208 17.09 -33.80 26.05
C PHE A 208 16.04 -33.13 25.14
N LEU A 209 15.76 -33.69 23.96
CA LEU A 209 14.73 -33.18 23.06
C LEU A 209 13.31 -33.33 23.62
N ASP A 210 13.07 -34.33 24.48
CA ASP A 210 11.79 -34.50 25.19
C ASP A 210 11.61 -33.50 26.33
N LEU A 211 12.68 -33.20 27.07
CA LEU A 211 12.66 -32.23 28.16
C LEU A 211 12.56 -30.78 27.66
N CYS A 212 13.10 -30.50 26.48
CA CYS A 212 13.14 -29.18 25.87
C CYS A 212 12.37 -29.17 24.53
N PRO A 213 11.04 -29.32 24.53
CA PRO A 213 10.26 -29.28 23.30
C PRO A 213 10.44 -27.91 22.62
N TYR A 214 10.73 -27.95 21.32
CA TYR A 214 10.96 -26.74 20.52
C TYR A 214 9.63 -26.05 20.20
N GLU A 215 9.03 -25.43 21.21
CA GLU A 215 7.77 -24.71 21.13
C GLU A 215 7.98 -23.25 21.52
N PHE A 216 7.77 -22.34 20.58
CA PHE A 216 7.79 -20.91 20.87
C PHE A 216 6.42 -20.46 21.35
N VAL A 217 6.35 -20.02 22.61
CA VAL A 217 5.11 -19.59 23.24
C VAL A 217 5.18 -18.10 23.55
N VAL A 218 4.31 -17.31 22.92
CA VAL A 218 4.19 -15.88 23.23
C VAL A 218 3.46 -15.74 24.56
N TRP A 219 4.13 -15.05 25.50
CA TRP A 219 3.63 -14.81 26.86
C TRP A 219 3.21 -16.06 27.62
N HIS A 220 3.82 -17.22 27.31
CA HIS A 220 3.47 -18.53 27.91
C HIS A 220 2.00 -18.96 27.71
N LEU A 221 1.24 -18.27 26.86
CA LEU A 221 -0.19 -18.51 26.64
C LEU A 221 -0.48 -18.98 25.22
N ILE A 222 0.23 -18.43 24.23
CA ILE A 222 -0.12 -18.60 22.83
C ILE A 222 1.03 -19.32 22.11
N PRO A 223 0.89 -20.62 21.81
CA PRO A 223 1.89 -21.31 21.00
C PRO A 223 1.86 -20.76 19.57
N VAL A 224 3.04 -20.37 19.06
CA VAL A 224 3.20 -19.86 17.70
C VAL A 224 3.33 -21.05 16.76
N ASN A 225 2.20 -21.63 16.39
CA ASN A 225 2.10 -22.75 15.45
C ASN A 225 1.16 -22.39 14.30
N ILE A 226 1.08 -23.25 13.27
CA ILE A 226 0.22 -22.99 12.11
C ILE A 226 -1.29 -22.96 12.45
N LYS A 227 -1.68 -23.46 13.64
CA LYS A 227 -3.07 -23.39 14.12
C LYS A 227 -3.45 -21.99 14.58
N LEU A 228 -2.48 -21.19 15.03
CA LEU A 228 -2.72 -19.82 15.50
C LEU A 228 -3.40 -18.94 14.43
N PRO A 229 -2.87 -18.82 13.19
CA PRO A 229 -3.53 -18.02 12.16
C PRO A 229 -4.89 -18.57 11.73
N LEU A 230 -5.05 -19.90 11.73
CA LEU A 230 -6.35 -20.53 11.45
C LEU A 230 -7.39 -20.18 12.52
N ASN A 231 -7.01 -20.21 13.79
CA ASN A 231 -7.89 -19.84 14.91
C ASN A 231 -8.28 -18.35 14.86
N VAL A 232 -7.32 -17.46 14.55
CA VAL A 232 -7.64 -16.03 14.36
C VAL A 232 -8.60 -15.83 13.20
N LEU A 233 -8.40 -16.51 12.08
CA LEU A 233 -9.32 -16.46 10.94
C LEU A 233 -10.73 -16.98 11.30
N ALA A 234 -10.82 -18.05 12.10
CA ALA A 234 -12.08 -18.59 12.58
C ALA A 234 -12.83 -17.59 13.51
N VAL A 235 -12.10 -16.88 14.37
CA VAL A 235 -12.68 -15.83 15.22
C VAL A 235 -13.14 -14.64 14.38
N LEU A 236 -12.33 -14.18 13.42
CA LEU A 236 -12.68 -13.07 12.53
C LEU A 236 -13.92 -13.38 11.69
N THR A 237 -14.00 -14.58 11.13
CA THR A 237 -15.18 -15.02 10.35
C THR A 237 -16.43 -15.11 11.22
N SER A 238 -16.32 -15.65 12.45
CA SER A 238 -17.42 -15.67 13.41
C SER A 238 -17.92 -14.27 13.76
N TYR A 239 -17.00 -13.33 13.99
CA TYR A 239 -17.32 -11.93 14.27
C TYR A 239 -18.01 -11.22 13.08
N MET A 240 -17.52 -11.47 11.86
CA MET A 240 -18.13 -10.95 10.63
C MET A 240 -19.56 -11.46 10.46
N ILE A 241 -19.81 -12.75 10.72
CA ILE A 241 -21.16 -13.34 10.66
C ILE A 241 -22.09 -12.65 11.66
N ILE A 242 -21.66 -12.50 12.91
CA ILE A 242 -22.46 -11.85 13.96
C ILE A 242 -22.76 -10.39 13.59
N THR A 243 -21.76 -9.66 13.11
CA THR A 243 -21.92 -8.25 12.70
C THR A 243 -22.91 -8.12 11.54
N LEU A 244 -22.86 -9.02 10.56
CA LEU A 244 -23.77 -9.03 9.42
C LEU A 244 -25.21 -9.33 9.85
N GLN A 245 -25.40 -10.28 10.78
CA GLN A 245 -26.72 -10.58 11.36
C GLN A 245 -27.30 -9.37 12.11
N LEU A 246 -26.48 -8.69 12.92
CA LEU A 246 -26.91 -7.50 13.64
C LEU A 246 -27.27 -6.34 12.70
N ALA A 247 -26.48 -6.13 11.64
CA ALA A 247 -26.76 -5.11 10.63
C ALA A 247 -28.12 -5.37 9.94
N TYR A 248 -28.42 -6.63 9.59
CA TYR A 248 -29.68 -7.01 8.97
C TYR A 248 -30.88 -6.83 9.90
N LEU A 249 -30.73 -7.08 11.21
CA LEU A 249 -31.81 -6.88 12.18
C LEU A 249 -32.09 -5.41 12.50
N SER A 250 -31.15 -4.51 12.19
CA SER A 250 -31.25 -3.08 12.51
C SER A 250 -31.83 -2.20 11.40
N GLY A 251 -32.06 -2.75 10.19
CA GLY A 251 -32.62 -2.04 9.03
C GLY A 251 -34.00 -2.58 8.66
#